data_AF-Q4TBL2-F1
#
_entry.id   AF-Q4TBL2-F1
#
_cell.length_a   1.000
_cell.length_b   1.000
_cell.length_c   1.000
_cell.angle_alpha   90.00
_cell.angle_beta   90.00
_cell.angle_gamma   90.00
#
_symmetry.space_group_name_H-M   'P 1'
#
loop_
_entity.id
_entity.type
_entity.pdbx_description
1 polymer ?
#
loop_
_entity_poly.entity_id
_entity_poly.type
_entity_poly.pdbx_seq_one_letter_code
_entity_poly.pdbx_strand_id
1 'polypeptide(L)'
;MATEPASLENLRVLYHSHDYVVVDKHWDLRIDSKMWYEKLTVQAQLQASFPPAGRPQHLLRFQVLSPVGFLDKWSSLCCPQQSCCWPGVPLLQGPHRHQSLPRLSCEKPKTCRSELAVLEYGLYDGEPVTKALLQPLTGRTHQLRVHCSAIGHPIVGDVTYSCGADAGPYRMMLHAHLLHLPLEPQPLLVCAGDPFVPSVDPKWLPQRSLRMLSAAVASL
;
A
#
# COMPACT_ATOMS: atom_id res chain seq x y z
N MET A 1 12.61 -16.53 4.30
CA MET A 1 11.80 -16.72 5.52
C MET A 1 10.39 -16.30 5.16
N ALA A 2 9.48 -17.26 5.07
CA ALA A 2 8.11 -17.01 4.65
C ALA A 2 7.29 -16.67 5.90
N THR A 3 6.64 -15.49 5.91
CA THR A 3 5.42 -15.30 6.71
C THR A 3 4.51 -16.49 6.47
N GLU A 4 3.93 -17.06 7.53
CA GLU A 4 3.05 -18.22 7.41
C GLU A 4 1.97 -17.97 6.35
N PRO A 5 1.68 -18.96 5.48
CA PRO A 5 0.63 -18.80 4.49
C PRO A 5 -0.70 -18.52 5.17
N ALA A 6 -1.57 -17.76 4.49
CA ALA A 6 -2.90 -17.54 4.98
C ALA A 6 -3.66 -18.87 5.18
N SER A 7 -4.40 -18.97 6.27
CA SER A 7 -5.29 -20.11 6.56
C SER A 7 -6.65 -19.59 7.03
N LEU A 8 -7.68 -20.45 7.03
CA LEU A 8 -9.01 -20.05 7.50
C LEU A 8 -9.03 -19.64 8.98
N GLU A 9 -8.10 -20.16 9.77
CA GLU A 9 -8.02 -19.98 11.21
C GLU A 9 -7.13 -18.78 11.61
N ASN A 10 -6.25 -18.33 10.72
CA ASN A 10 -5.30 -17.23 10.99
C ASN A 10 -5.89 -15.86 10.63
N LEU A 11 -7.05 -15.51 11.22
CA LEU A 11 -7.64 -14.18 11.10
C LEU A 11 -7.07 -13.24 12.16
N ARG A 12 -6.29 -12.25 11.74
CA ARG A 12 -5.74 -11.24 12.65
C ARG A 12 -6.75 -10.10 12.86
N VAL A 13 -7.51 -10.18 13.95
CA VAL A 13 -8.45 -9.12 14.36
C VAL A 13 -7.68 -8.02 15.11
N LEU A 14 -7.78 -6.78 14.64
CA LEU A 14 -7.16 -5.59 15.27
C LEU A 14 -8.16 -4.83 16.15
N TYR A 15 -9.44 -4.87 15.80
CA TYR A 15 -10.51 -4.24 16.56
C TYR A 15 -11.82 -5.02 16.37
N HIS A 16 -12.62 -5.11 17.43
CA HIS A 16 -13.93 -5.72 17.39
C HIS A 16 -14.88 -4.99 18.34
N SER A 17 -16.08 -4.72 17.84
CA SER A 17 -17.22 -4.14 18.56
C SER A 17 -18.50 -4.79 18.02
N HIS A 18 -19.65 -4.39 18.55
CA HIS A 18 -20.95 -4.82 18.03
C HIS A 18 -21.12 -4.47 16.53
N ASP A 19 -20.64 -3.30 16.10
CA ASP A 19 -20.92 -2.77 14.75
C ASP A 19 -19.76 -2.96 13.77
N TYR A 20 -18.53 -3.07 14.27
CA TYR A 20 -17.32 -3.08 13.45
C TYR A 20 -16.34 -4.18 13.84
N VAL A 21 -15.75 -4.78 12.82
CA VAL A 21 -14.56 -5.62 12.91
C VAL A 21 -13.50 -5.02 11.99
N VAL A 22 -12.29 -4.80 12.51
CA VAL A 22 -11.12 -4.40 11.72
C VAL A 22 -10.11 -5.54 11.77
N VAL A 23 -9.63 -5.93 10.59
CA VAL A 23 -8.68 -7.05 10.44
C VAL A 23 -7.42 -6.59 9.74
N ASP A 24 -6.29 -7.15 10.15
CA ASP A 24 -5.04 -7.05 9.40
C ASP A 24 -5.04 -8.12 8.31
N LYS A 25 -5.42 -7.70 7.11
CA LYS A 25 -5.59 -8.61 5.97
C LYS A 25 -4.23 -9.16 5.50
N HIS A 26 -4.10 -10.48 5.45
CA HIS A 26 -2.96 -11.12 4.80
C HIS A 26 -2.83 -10.66 3.33
N TRP A 27 -1.59 -10.45 2.87
CA TRP A 27 -1.31 -9.80 1.60
C TRP A 27 -1.85 -10.56 0.39
N ASP A 28 -1.79 -11.90 0.44
CA ASP A 28 -2.23 -12.79 -0.65
C ASP A 28 -3.74 -13.09 -0.65
N LEU A 29 -4.49 -12.57 0.32
CA LEU A 29 -5.93 -12.86 0.40
C LEU A 29 -6.80 -11.85 -0.34
N ARG A 30 -7.77 -12.36 -1.08
CA ARG A 30 -8.90 -11.57 -1.56
C ARG A 30 -9.89 -11.30 -0.43
N ILE A 31 -10.55 -10.15 -0.50
CA ILE A 31 -11.63 -9.79 0.44
C ILE A 31 -12.80 -10.76 0.26
N ASP A 32 -13.23 -10.95 -0.99
CA ASP A 32 -14.31 -11.83 -1.41
C ASP A 32 -13.98 -12.41 -2.80
N SER A 33 -14.58 -13.55 -3.15
CA SER A 33 -14.49 -14.16 -4.46
C SER A 33 -15.81 -14.78 -4.89
N LYS A 34 -16.18 -14.53 -6.15
CA LYS A 34 -17.31 -15.20 -6.81
C LYS A 34 -16.91 -16.55 -7.41
N MET A 35 -15.63 -16.90 -7.38
CA MET A 35 -15.11 -18.14 -7.95
C MET A 35 -15.30 -19.28 -6.95
N TRP A 36 -16.05 -20.31 -7.35
CA TRP A 36 -16.46 -21.42 -6.48
C TRP A 36 -15.30 -22.20 -5.84
N TYR A 37 -14.12 -22.19 -6.45
CA TYR A 37 -12.93 -22.88 -5.96
C TYR A 37 -12.08 -22.04 -5.00
N GLU A 38 -12.25 -20.71 -4.98
CA GLU A 38 -11.47 -19.81 -4.14
C GLU A 38 -12.14 -19.67 -2.77
N LYS A 39 -11.91 -20.67 -1.92
CA LYS A 39 -12.56 -20.77 -0.60
C LYS A 39 -11.85 -19.97 0.50
N LEU A 40 -10.61 -19.57 0.27
CA LEU A 40 -9.80 -18.84 1.23
C LEU A 40 -9.87 -17.34 0.93
N THR A 41 -10.83 -16.67 1.56
CA THR A 41 -11.03 -15.22 1.48
C THR A 41 -11.14 -14.62 2.88
N VAL A 42 -10.98 -13.31 3.01
CA VAL A 42 -11.22 -12.62 4.29
C VAL A 42 -12.66 -12.85 4.77
N GLN A 43 -13.62 -12.83 3.85
CA GLN A 43 -15.01 -13.12 4.16
C GLN A 43 -15.19 -14.54 4.73
N ALA A 44 -14.52 -15.54 4.17
CA ALA A 44 -14.55 -16.90 4.69
C ALA A 44 -13.91 -17.02 6.08
N GLN A 45 -12.78 -16.34 6.31
CA GLN A 45 -12.13 -16.27 7.64
C GLN A 45 -13.05 -15.61 8.68
N LEU A 46 -13.72 -14.52 8.31
CA LEU A 46 -14.68 -13.84 9.17
C LEU A 46 -15.87 -14.75 9.50
N GLN A 47 -16.40 -15.49 8.51
CA GLN A 47 -17.48 -16.44 8.72
C GLN A 47 -17.10 -17.60 9.66
N ALA A 48 -15.85 -18.07 9.59
CA ALA A 48 -15.35 -19.10 10.48
C ALA A 48 -15.12 -18.57 11.91
N SER A 49 -14.69 -17.32 12.05
CA SER A 49 -14.34 -16.71 13.35
C SER A 49 -15.55 -16.13 14.09
N PHE A 50 -16.61 -15.73 13.38
CA PHE A 50 -17.80 -15.08 13.95
C PHE A 50 -19.09 -15.84 13.55
N PRO A 51 -19.66 -16.68 14.45
CA PRO A 51 -20.90 -17.39 14.18
C PRO A 51 -22.10 -16.43 13.94
N PRO A 52 -23.21 -16.90 13.32
CA PRO A 52 -24.32 -16.06 12.88
C PRO A 52 -24.94 -15.12 13.93
N ALA A 53 -24.85 -15.49 15.21
CA ALA A 53 -25.39 -14.71 16.33
C ALA A 53 -24.53 -13.47 16.74
N GLY A 54 -23.35 -13.29 16.15
CA GLY A 54 -22.42 -12.19 16.47
C GLY A 54 -21.89 -11.43 15.24
N ARG A 55 -22.64 -11.42 14.14
CA ARG A 55 -22.19 -10.74 12.91
C ARG A 55 -22.31 -9.22 13.04
N PRO A 56 -21.24 -8.44 12.76
CA PRO A 56 -21.36 -7.00 12.59
C PRO A 56 -22.25 -6.71 11.37
N GLN A 57 -23.19 -5.78 11.51
CA GLN A 57 -24.19 -5.46 10.48
C GLN A 57 -23.58 -4.72 9.26
N HIS A 58 -22.34 -4.24 9.37
CA HIS A 58 -21.66 -3.47 8.33
C HIS A 58 -20.23 -3.96 8.08
N LEU A 59 -20.01 -4.68 6.97
CA LEU A 59 -18.67 -4.99 6.47
C LEU A 59 -18.17 -3.79 5.64
N LEU A 60 -17.46 -2.86 6.28
CA LEU A 60 -16.92 -1.69 5.59
C LEU A 60 -15.76 -2.08 4.66
N ARG A 61 -15.87 -1.64 3.40
CA ARG A 61 -14.83 -1.78 2.38
C ARG A 61 -13.73 -0.78 2.68
N PHE A 62 -12.62 -1.25 3.25
CA PHE A 62 -11.50 -0.45 3.74
C PHE A 62 -11.01 0.62 2.74
N GLN A 63 -11.01 1.87 3.19
CA GLN A 63 -10.14 2.92 2.67
C GLN A 63 -8.84 2.84 3.46
N VAL A 64 -7.81 2.31 2.84
CA VAL A 64 -6.45 2.26 3.37
C VAL A 64 -5.95 3.69 3.52
N LEU A 65 -5.74 4.18 4.74
CA LEU A 65 -5.35 5.58 4.98
C LEU A 65 -3.84 5.76 5.08
N SER A 66 -3.07 4.70 5.30
CA SER A 66 -1.65 4.79 5.03
C SER A 66 -0.98 3.48 4.65
N PRO A 67 -0.65 3.26 3.37
CA PRO A 67 0.33 2.25 3.09
C PRO A 67 1.72 2.71 3.49
N VAL A 68 2.42 1.87 4.22
CA VAL A 68 3.88 1.87 4.11
C VAL A 68 4.22 1.17 2.79
N GLY A 69 5.18 1.70 2.04
CA GLY A 69 5.72 0.98 0.90
C GLY A 69 7.18 1.25 0.67
N PHE A 70 7.86 0.24 0.10
CA PHE A 70 9.22 0.36 -0.41
C PHE A 70 9.17 0.88 -1.84
N LEU A 71 9.99 1.88 -2.12
CA LEU A 71 10.09 2.60 -3.40
C LEU A 71 11.49 2.42 -3.96
N ASP A 72 11.66 1.80 -5.13
CA ASP A 72 12.97 1.58 -5.77
C ASP A 72 13.69 2.88 -6.16
N LYS A 73 15.03 2.84 -6.32
CA LYS A 73 15.82 3.99 -6.80
C LYS A 73 16.82 3.69 -7.92
N TRP A 74 16.84 4.60 -8.89
CA TRP A 74 17.99 5.09 -9.68
C TRP A 74 18.90 4.05 -10.36
N SER A 75 18.55 3.73 -11.60
CA SER A 75 19.53 3.60 -12.68
C SER A 75 19.08 4.45 -13.88
N SER A 76 19.97 5.34 -14.33
CA SER A 76 20.01 5.96 -15.68
C SER A 76 18.75 6.66 -16.23
N LEU A 77 18.84 7.99 -16.34
CA LEU A 77 17.91 8.92 -16.99
C LEU A 77 17.34 8.44 -18.35
N CYS A 78 16.00 8.45 -18.46
CA CYS A 78 15.28 9.22 -19.49
C CYS A 78 13.82 9.38 -19.05
N CYS A 79 13.43 10.61 -18.68
CA CYS A 79 12.04 11.03 -18.68
C CYS A 79 11.78 11.79 -19.99
N PRO A 80 11.11 11.20 -20.98
CA PRO A 80 10.45 11.97 -22.02
C PRO A 80 8.98 12.15 -21.65
N GLN A 81 8.62 13.41 -21.47
CA GLN A 81 7.27 13.98 -21.64
C GLN A 81 6.23 13.76 -20.53
N GLN A 82 6.10 14.83 -19.74
CA GLN A 82 4.85 15.53 -19.42
C GLN A 82 3.56 14.84 -19.92
N SER A 83 2.82 14.20 -19.01
CA SER A 83 1.35 14.28 -18.96
C SER A 83 0.81 13.57 -17.71
N CYS A 84 1.08 14.13 -16.54
CA CYS A 84 0.09 14.17 -15.46
C CYS A 84 -0.11 15.66 -15.21
N CYS A 85 -1.22 16.21 -15.69
CA CYS A 85 -1.55 17.62 -15.53
C CYS A 85 -1.60 17.98 -14.04
N TRP A 86 -0.50 18.53 -13.53
CA TRP A 86 -0.42 19.17 -12.23
C TRP A 86 0.02 20.62 -12.45
N PRO A 87 -0.87 21.61 -12.34
CA PRO A 87 -0.42 22.97 -12.11
C PRO A 87 0.13 23.04 -10.67
N GLY A 88 1.44 23.27 -10.52
CA GLY A 88 2.00 23.78 -9.26
C GLY A 88 3.11 22.98 -8.55
N VAL A 89 3.80 22.03 -9.17
CA VAL A 89 4.98 21.38 -8.54
C VAL A 89 6.27 21.96 -9.12
N PRO A 90 7.16 22.60 -8.32
CA PRO A 90 8.47 23.04 -8.79
C PRO A 90 9.34 21.84 -9.16
N LEU A 91 9.76 21.76 -10.43
CA LEU A 91 10.62 20.71 -10.97
C LEU A 91 12.11 21.11 -10.86
N LEU A 92 12.96 20.20 -10.39
CA LEU A 92 14.41 20.26 -10.61
C LEU A 92 14.72 19.62 -11.98
N GLN A 93 15.35 20.37 -12.89
CA GLN A 93 15.65 19.95 -14.28
C GLN A 93 17.06 19.35 -14.43
N GLY A 94 17.21 18.36 -15.32
CA GLY A 94 18.48 17.85 -15.84
C GLY A 94 18.35 17.44 -17.33
N PRO A 95 19.45 17.40 -18.11
CA PRO A 95 19.40 17.43 -19.57
C PRO A 95 19.40 16.04 -20.23
N HIS A 96 18.88 15.99 -21.46
CA HIS A 96 18.92 14.92 -22.49
C HIS A 96 17.63 14.11 -22.74
N ARG A 97 17.30 14.02 -24.04
CA ARG A 97 16.10 13.46 -24.69
C ARG A 97 16.37 12.03 -25.17
N HIS A 98 15.41 11.08 -25.05
CA HIS A 98 14.64 10.50 -26.19
C HIS A 98 13.76 9.27 -25.85
N GLN A 99 12.79 9.04 -26.75
CA GLN A 99 11.86 7.91 -27.02
C GLN A 99 10.63 7.73 -26.11
N SER A 100 9.48 8.10 -26.68
CA SER A 100 8.15 8.21 -26.09
C SER A 100 7.43 6.87 -25.94
N LEU A 101 6.97 6.57 -24.73
CA LEU A 101 5.90 5.60 -24.47
C LEU A 101 4.61 6.01 -25.22
N PRO A 102 3.72 5.05 -25.57
CA PRO A 102 2.42 5.37 -26.12
C PRO A 102 1.66 6.29 -25.15
N ARG A 103 1.15 7.41 -25.65
CA ARG A 103 0.30 8.34 -24.87
C ARG A 103 -0.90 7.54 -24.34
N LEU A 104 -0.94 7.25 -23.05
CA LEU A 104 -2.17 6.80 -22.40
C LEU A 104 -3.13 7.99 -22.40
N SER A 105 -4.06 8.00 -23.35
CA SER A 105 -5.15 8.97 -23.37
C SER A 105 -6.04 8.70 -22.16
N CYS A 106 -5.90 9.50 -21.10
CA CYS A 106 -6.80 9.45 -19.96
C CYS A 106 -8.12 10.12 -20.34
N GLU A 107 -9.11 9.31 -20.69
CA GLU A 107 -10.46 9.79 -20.94
C GLU A 107 -11.14 10.09 -19.59
N LYS A 108 -11.58 11.35 -19.41
CA LYS A 108 -12.31 11.83 -18.21
C LYS A 108 -11.52 11.64 -16.90
N PRO A 109 -10.39 12.35 -16.73
CA PRO A 109 -9.59 12.25 -15.51
C PRO A 109 -10.42 12.64 -14.30
N LYS A 110 -10.27 11.89 -13.22
CA LYS A 110 -10.88 12.21 -11.93
C LYS A 110 -9.79 12.68 -10.97
N THR A 111 -10.09 13.70 -10.16
CA THR A 111 -9.16 14.20 -9.15
C THR A 111 -8.71 13.06 -8.24
N CYS A 112 -7.40 13.04 -7.98
CA CYS A 112 -6.72 11.98 -7.26
C CYS A 112 -5.51 12.57 -6.51
N ARG A 113 -5.50 12.61 -5.18
CA ARG A 113 -4.44 13.27 -4.38
C ARG A 113 -3.90 12.31 -3.33
N SER A 114 -2.58 12.24 -3.21
CA SER A 114 -1.88 11.48 -2.18
C SER A 114 -0.74 12.29 -1.61
N GLU A 115 -0.49 12.15 -0.32
CA GLU A 115 0.69 12.70 0.35
C GLU A 115 1.70 11.58 0.62
N LEU A 116 2.98 11.93 0.65
CA LEU A 116 4.09 11.00 0.83
C LEU A 116 5.09 11.61 1.81
N ALA A 117 5.41 10.87 2.86
CA ALA A 117 6.49 11.18 3.79
C ALA A 117 7.52 10.06 3.77
N VAL A 118 8.77 10.38 3.45
CA VAL A 118 9.87 9.42 3.53
C VAL A 118 10.20 9.13 4.99
N LEU A 119 10.25 7.85 5.34
CA LEU A 119 10.62 7.37 6.67
C LEU A 119 12.09 6.96 6.72
N GLU A 120 12.49 6.07 5.80
CA GLU A 120 13.82 5.44 5.81
C GLU A 120 14.33 5.20 4.38
N TYR A 121 15.65 5.26 4.21
CA TYR A 121 16.36 4.74 3.05
C TYR A 121 17.11 3.48 3.44
N GLY A 122 17.22 2.52 2.52
CA GLY A 122 17.97 1.30 2.74
C GLY A 122 18.04 0.43 1.50
N LEU A 123 18.28 -0.86 1.71
CA LEU A 123 18.34 -1.84 0.65
C LEU A 123 17.25 -2.91 0.85
N TYR A 124 16.65 -3.36 -0.24
CA TYR A 124 15.82 -4.55 -0.25
C TYR A 124 16.41 -5.55 -1.25
N ASP A 125 16.84 -6.72 -0.76
CA ASP A 125 17.51 -7.75 -1.58
C ASP A 125 18.76 -7.23 -2.33
N GLY A 126 19.45 -6.24 -1.75
CA GLY A 126 20.63 -5.60 -2.33
C GLY A 126 20.34 -4.34 -3.15
N GLU A 127 19.08 -4.09 -3.51
CA GLU A 127 18.68 -2.94 -4.33
C GLU A 127 18.23 -1.75 -3.48
N PRO A 128 18.55 -0.50 -3.87
CA PRO A 128 18.21 0.68 -3.10
C PRO A 128 16.70 0.96 -3.09
N VAL A 129 16.12 1.03 -1.90
CA VAL A 129 14.69 1.33 -1.71
C VAL A 129 14.45 2.38 -0.65
N THR A 130 13.29 3.03 -0.71
CA THR A 130 12.82 4.02 0.25
C THR A 130 11.54 3.53 0.91
N LYS A 131 11.55 3.42 2.23
CA LYS A 131 10.34 3.18 3.01
C LYS A 131 9.62 4.50 3.22
N ALA A 132 8.38 4.60 2.77
CA ALA A 132 7.57 5.81 2.86
C ALA A 132 6.20 5.54 3.49
N LEU A 133 5.71 6.53 4.24
CA LEU A 133 4.32 6.63 4.65
C LEU A 133 3.55 7.37 3.55
N LEU A 134 2.53 6.73 3.00
CA LEU A 134 1.66 7.30 1.98
C LEU A 134 0.31 7.63 2.60
N GLN A 135 -0.34 8.74 2.25
CA GLN A 135 -1.71 9.05 2.69
C GLN A 135 -2.59 9.37 1.48
N PRO A 136 -3.51 8.49 1.07
CA PRO A 136 -4.46 8.82 0.02
C PRO A 136 -5.55 9.76 0.58
N LEU A 137 -5.69 10.93 -0.04
CA LEU A 137 -6.74 11.90 0.28
C LEU A 137 -7.97 11.74 -0.62
N THR A 138 -7.89 10.79 -1.55
CA THR A 138 -8.98 10.32 -2.41
C THR A 138 -8.89 8.80 -2.52
N GLY A 139 -9.98 8.12 -2.92
CA GLY A 139 -10.02 6.66 -3.03
C GLY A 139 -10.11 6.14 -4.46
N ARG A 140 -9.14 6.42 -5.34
CA ARG A 140 -9.13 5.84 -6.70
C ARG A 140 -8.54 4.43 -6.71
N THR A 141 -9.01 3.59 -7.64
CA THR A 141 -8.46 2.25 -7.85
C THR A 141 -6.97 2.33 -8.13
N HIS A 142 -6.17 1.57 -7.37
CA HIS A 142 -4.70 1.53 -7.47
C HIS A 142 -4.00 2.89 -7.33
N GLN A 143 -4.66 3.91 -6.77
CA GLN A 143 -4.16 5.28 -6.67
C GLN A 143 -2.69 5.38 -6.28
N LEU A 144 -2.31 4.72 -5.20
CA LEU A 144 -0.97 4.82 -4.62
C LEU A 144 0.07 4.11 -5.47
N ARG A 145 -0.30 2.97 -6.06
CA ARG A 145 0.53 2.22 -7.00
C ARG A 145 0.85 3.02 -8.26
N VAL A 146 -0.19 3.63 -8.83
CA VAL A 146 -0.07 4.51 -10.00
C VAL A 146 0.76 5.75 -9.66
N HIS A 147 0.50 6.41 -8.53
CA HIS A 147 1.24 7.62 -8.15
C HIS A 147 2.73 7.34 -7.92
N CYS A 148 3.06 6.25 -7.22
CA CYS A 148 4.45 5.85 -6.95
C CYS A 148 5.20 5.54 -8.26
N SER A 149 4.58 4.75 -9.15
CA SER A 149 5.13 4.50 -10.50
C SER A 149 5.30 5.79 -11.33
N ALA A 150 4.30 6.68 -11.30
CA ALA A 150 4.34 7.94 -12.06
C ALA A 150 5.45 8.91 -11.62
N ILE A 151 5.90 8.86 -10.37
CA ILE A 151 7.05 9.64 -9.89
C ILE A 151 8.39 8.91 -10.07
N GLY A 152 8.41 7.77 -10.75
CA GLY A 152 9.62 6.98 -11.02
C GLY A 152 10.06 6.08 -9.87
N HIS A 153 9.15 5.82 -8.93
CA HIS A 153 9.41 5.05 -7.72
C HIS A 153 8.31 4.00 -7.54
N PRO A 154 8.25 2.94 -8.38
CA PRO A 154 7.24 1.90 -8.24
C PRO A 154 7.34 1.21 -6.87
N ILE A 155 6.23 0.62 -6.43
CA ILE A 155 6.21 -0.15 -5.19
C ILE A 155 6.91 -1.49 -5.46
N VAL A 156 7.85 -1.85 -4.59
CA VAL A 156 8.54 -3.14 -4.65
C VAL A 156 7.54 -4.30 -4.67
N GLY A 157 7.68 -5.21 -5.63
CA GLY A 157 6.79 -6.35 -5.82
C GLY A 157 5.48 -6.03 -6.56
N ASP A 158 5.32 -4.82 -7.09
CA ASP A 158 4.18 -4.45 -7.93
C ASP A 158 4.41 -4.74 -9.41
N VAL A 159 4.22 -6.01 -9.79
CA VAL A 159 4.39 -6.49 -11.17
C VAL A 159 3.60 -5.69 -12.21
N THR A 160 2.44 -5.12 -11.83
CA THR A 160 1.58 -4.39 -12.77
C THR A 160 2.15 -3.03 -13.14
N TYR A 161 2.62 -2.26 -12.14
CA TYR A 161 3.08 -0.89 -12.34
C TYR A 161 4.60 -0.74 -12.41
N SER A 162 5.33 -1.85 -12.26
CA SER A 162 6.76 -1.99 -12.56
C SER A 162 7.05 -2.51 -13.98
N CYS A 163 6.02 -2.66 -14.83
CA CYS A 163 6.14 -3.29 -16.15
C CYS A 163 6.80 -4.69 -16.12
N GLY A 164 6.55 -5.46 -15.06
CA GLY A 164 7.10 -6.80 -14.88
C GLY A 164 8.53 -6.87 -14.32
N ALA A 165 9.20 -5.73 -14.09
CA ALA A 165 10.56 -5.71 -13.52
C ALA A 165 10.64 -6.30 -12.10
N ASP A 166 9.64 -6.05 -11.26
CA ASP A 166 9.68 -6.40 -9.83
C ASP A 166 8.88 -7.68 -9.52
N ALA A 167 9.15 -8.76 -10.26
CA ALA A 167 8.54 -10.07 -10.01
C ALA A 167 9.30 -10.93 -8.97
N GLY A 168 10.50 -10.49 -8.55
CA GLY A 168 11.36 -11.21 -7.59
C GLY A 168 10.88 -11.19 -6.12
N PRO A 169 10.33 -10.09 -5.60
CA PRO A 169 9.80 -10.05 -4.23
C PRO A 169 8.60 -11.00 -4.03
N TYR A 170 8.50 -11.61 -2.85
CA TYR A 170 7.46 -12.60 -2.54
C TYR A 170 6.05 -12.02 -2.40
N ARG A 171 5.94 -10.69 -2.25
CA ARG A 171 4.70 -9.94 -2.13
C ARG A 171 4.91 -8.51 -2.60
N MET A 172 3.81 -7.82 -2.89
CA MET A 172 3.81 -6.37 -3.01
C MET A 172 4.03 -5.73 -1.63
N MET A 173 4.97 -4.79 -1.58
CA MET A 173 5.34 -4.03 -0.39
C MET A 173 4.44 -2.82 -0.21
N LEU A 174 3.14 -3.10 -0.05
CA LEU A 174 2.11 -2.12 0.25
C LEU A 174 1.27 -2.65 1.41
N HIS A 175 1.24 -1.94 2.53
CA HIS A 175 0.53 -2.41 3.73
C HIS A 175 -0.22 -1.30 4.45
N ALA A 176 -1.54 -1.48 4.60
CA ALA A 176 -2.43 -0.57 5.31
C ALA A 176 -2.12 -0.51 6.81
N HIS A 177 -1.33 0.49 7.21
CA HIS A 177 -0.86 0.65 8.58
C HIS A 177 -1.88 1.33 9.49
N LEU A 178 -2.54 2.39 9.02
CA LEU A 178 -3.50 3.16 9.80
C LEU A 178 -4.87 3.19 9.11
N LEU A 179 -5.92 3.03 9.92
CA LEU A 179 -7.31 3.30 9.55
C LEU A 179 -7.89 4.32 10.55
N HIS A 180 -8.38 5.44 10.02
CA HIS A 180 -9.12 6.46 10.77
C HIS A 180 -10.50 6.65 10.14
N LEU A 181 -11.55 6.23 10.84
CA LEU A 181 -12.94 6.48 10.44
C LEU A 181 -13.54 7.51 11.41
N PRO A 182 -13.98 8.69 10.91
CA PRO A 182 -14.57 9.74 11.74
C PRO A 182 -16.03 9.38 12.10
N LEU A 183 -16.20 8.31 12.88
CA LEU A 183 -17.49 7.87 13.40
C LEU A 183 -17.89 8.72 14.61
N GLU A 184 -19.19 8.85 14.84
CA GLU A 184 -19.73 9.43 16.07
C GLU A 184 -20.18 8.30 17.03
N PRO A 185 -20.07 8.48 18.36
CA PRO A 185 -19.57 9.68 19.07
C PRO A 185 -18.04 9.75 19.17
N GLN A 186 -17.32 8.69 18.81
CA GLN A 186 -15.86 8.64 18.85
C GLN A 186 -15.31 8.07 17.54
N PRO A 187 -14.21 8.64 17.02
CA PRO A 187 -13.58 8.14 15.81
C PRO A 187 -13.00 6.74 16.05
N LEU A 188 -13.11 5.87 15.05
CA LEU A 188 -12.43 4.58 15.05
C LEU A 188 -11.02 4.75 14.47
N LEU A 189 -10.01 4.68 15.35
CA LEU A 189 -8.60 4.74 14.99
C LEU A 189 -7.95 3.38 15.29
N VAL A 190 -7.46 2.71 14.25
CA VAL A 190 -6.84 1.37 14.36
C VAL A 190 -5.51 1.36 13.62
N CYS A 191 -4.46 0.90 14.30
CA CYS A 191 -3.14 0.71 13.72
C CYS A 191 -2.81 -0.79 13.60
N ALA A 192 -2.34 -1.20 12.42
CA ALA A 192 -1.70 -2.49 12.21
C ALA A 192 -0.21 -2.41 12.57
N GLY A 193 0.42 -3.54 12.87
CA GLY A 193 1.87 -3.58 13.05
C GLY A 193 2.61 -3.30 11.74
N ASP A 194 3.81 -2.73 11.81
CA ASP A 194 4.66 -2.52 10.62
C ASP A 194 5.29 -3.85 10.16
N PRO A 195 4.92 -4.40 8.99
CA PRO A 195 5.49 -5.65 8.50
C PRO A 195 6.86 -5.44 7.83
N PHE A 196 7.28 -4.19 7.60
CA PHE A 196 8.47 -3.84 6.84
C PHE A 196 9.62 -3.48 7.79
N VAL A 197 9.94 -4.44 8.65
CA VAL A 197 11.02 -4.36 9.63
C VAL A 197 11.98 -5.53 9.45
N PRO A 198 13.29 -5.37 9.71
CA PRO A 198 14.29 -6.42 9.48
C PRO A 198 14.02 -7.73 10.23
N SER A 199 13.33 -7.65 11.38
CA SER A 199 12.96 -8.83 12.17
C SER A 199 11.86 -9.67 11.54
N VAL A 200 11.05 -9.08 10.64
CA VAL A 200 9.97 -9.77 9.91
C VAL A 200 10.47 -10.18 8.52
N ASP A 201 11.17 -9.27 7.85
CA ASP A 201 11.76 -9.53 6.54
C ASP A 201 13.25 -9.13 6.53
N PRO A 202 14.18 -10.10 6.64
CA PRO A 202 15.60 -9.82 6.69
C PRO A 202 16.17 -9.30 5.35
N LYS A 203 15.39 -9.35 4.25
CA LYS A 203 15.81 -8.73 2.98
C LYS A 203 15.82 -7.21 3.07
N TRP A 204 15.03 -6.62 3.96
CA TRP A 204 15.05 -5.18 4.24
C TRP A 204 16.18 -4.82 5.18
N LEU A 205 17.09 -3.97 4.70
CA LEU A 205 18.24 -3.46 5.43
C LEU A 205 18.17 -1.93 5.50
N PRO A 206 17.60 -1.33 6.58
CA PRO A 206 17.56 0.11 6.75
C PRO A 206 18.97 0.66 6.93
N GLN A 207 19.30 1.73 6.21
CA GLN A 207 20.61 2.38 6.27
C GLN A 207 20.54 3.78 6.85
N ARG A 208 19.45 4.51 6.58
CA ARG A 208 19.26 5.89 7.05
C ARG A 208 17.80 6.12 7.42
N SER A 209 17.56 6.40 8.70
CA SER A 209 16.25 6.82 9.20
C SER A 209 16.12 8.35 9.15
N LEU A 210 15.03 8.85 8.59
CA LEU A 210 14.69 10.28 8.56
C LEU A 210 13.63 10.63 9.60
N ARG A 211 12.62 9.75 9.75
CA ARG A 211 11.48 9.95 10.64
C ARG A 211 11.02 8.60 11.19
N MET A 212 10.69 8.56 12.47
CA MET A 212 10.04 7.39 13.06
C MET A 212 8.61 7.27 12.52
N LEU A 213 8.16 6.04 12.25
CA LEU A 213 6.79 5.78 11.78
C LEU A 213 5.75 6.33 12.76
N SER A 214 5.92 6.10 14.06
CA SER A 214 5.02 6.62 15.10
C SER A 214 4.92 8.14 15.10
N ALA A 215 6.05 8.84 14.93
CA ALA A 215 6.08 10.30 14.85
C ALA A 215 5.43 10.82 13.56
N ALA A 216 5.65 10.14 12.43
CA ALA A 216 5.03 10.50 11.16
C ALA A 216 3.50 10.31 11.20
N VAL A 217 3.02 9.20 11.79
CA VAL A 217 1.59 8.93 11.99
C VAL A 217 0.95 9.96 12.93
N ALA A 218 1.63 10.35 14.00
CA ALA A 218 1.12 11.37 14.93
C ALA A 218 1.02 12.78 14.32
N SER A 219 1.63 13.00 13.14
CA SER A 219 1.58 14.28 12.41
C SER A 219 0.53 14.33 11.29
N LEU A 220 -0.18 13.22 11.05
CA LEU A 220 -1.30 13.15 10.10
C LEU A 220 -2.59 13.73 10.68
#